data_AF-A0A7W7S681-F1
#
_entry.id   AF-A0A7W7S681-F1
#
_cell.length_a   1.000
_cell.length_b   1.000
_cell.length_c   1.000
_cell.angle_alpha   90.00
_cell.angle_beta   90.00
_cell.angle_gamma   90.00
#
_symmetry.space_group_name_H-M   'P 1'
#
loop_
_entity.id
_entity.type
_entity.pdbx_description
1 polymer ?
#
loop_
_entity_poly.entity_id
_entity_poly.type
_entity_poly.pdbx_seq_one_letter_code
_entity_poly.pdbx_strand_id
1 'polypeptide(L)'
;MSLPAPVILAAELTAVSVFALEAVTAYRLFRAGRRSGAGRRAAARAAARRLVPEQVRRFMEFDVKGMASLVLWVARRRDGVPPGATALPYSGEQSSTILVLLFMMAVETVAVELLLKALGVPDGLRVLVLVVDVYGIVVGLAVGAACVTRPHVVSSEELRVRYGAFFDLRIPRRLISSVRLSRSYNEPGVVTVENGRLGVAVSSQTNVIVELAEPVTVVRPLGRRAEATTVRFFTDTPGATLAALQRQGRRHDA
;
A
#
# COMPACT_ATOMS: atom_id res chain seq x y z
N MET A 1 21.88 -24.24 -23.13
CA MET A 1 21.10 -24.35 -24.37
C MET A 1 20.57 -22.96 -24.68
N SER A 2 21.24 -22.21 -25.55
CA SER A 2 20.89 -20.81 -25.85
C SER A 2 19.64 -20.78 -26.72
N LEU A 3 18.69 -19.88 -26.43
CA LEU A 3 17.53 -19.69 -27.31
C LEU A 3 18.00 -19.30 -28.72
N PRO A 4 17.34 -19.77 -29.79
CA PRO A 4 17.68 -19.37 -31.14
C PRO A 4 17.55 -17.85 -31.29
N ALA A 5 18.57 -17.19 -31.87
CA ALA A 5 18.56 -15.76 -32.16
C ALA A 5 17.25 -15.21 -32.78
N PRO A 6 16.54 -15.90 -33.69
CA PRO A 6 15.27 -15.39 -34.23
C PRO A 6 14.15 -15.31 -33.18
N VAL A 7 14.17 -16.16 -32.14
CA VAL A 7 13.17 -16.13 -31.06
C VAL A 7 13.39 -14.91 -30.16
N ILE A 8 14.66 -14.57 -29.88
CA ILE A 8 15.02 -13.38 -29.11
C ILE A 8 14.62 -12.11 -29.89
N LEU A 9 14.95 -12.05 -31.18
CA LEU A 9 14.60 -10.91 -32.03
C LEU A 9 13.07 -10.74 -32.17
N ALA A 10 12.33 -11.84 -32.29
CA ALA A 10 10.87 -11.79 -32.36
C ALA A 10 10.24 -11.31 -31.04
N ALA A 11 10.78 -11.73 -29.89
CA ALA A 11 10.34 -11.26 -28.58
C ALA A 11 10.64 -9.76 -28.38
N GLU A 12 11.83 -9.31 -28.76
CA GLU A 12 12.22 -7.90 -28.71
C GLU A 12 11.34 -7.04 -29.62
N LEU A 13 11.11 -7.45 -30.87
CA LEU A 13 10.25 -6.74 -31.82
C LEU A 13 8.80 -6.67 -31.33
N THR A 14 8.31 -7.74 -30.71
CA THR A 14 6.95 -7.76 -30.13
C THR A 14 6.86 -6.77 -28.96
N ALA A 15 7.83 -6.77 -28.05
CA ALA A 15 7.88 -5.83 -26.94
C ALA A 15 7.94 -4.37 -27.44
N VAL A 16 8.83 -4.06 -28.39
CA VAL A 16 8.97 -2.73 -28.99
C VAL A 16 7.67 -2.28 -29.66
N SER A 17 7.01 -3.19 -30.37
CA SER A 17 5.74 -2.90 -31.06
C SER A 17 4.61 -2.58 -30.08
N VAL A 18 4.54 -3.31 -28.96
CA VAL A 18 3.58 -3.04 -27.88
C VAL A 18 3.86 -1.68 -27.23
N PHE A 19 5.12 -1.38 -26.88
CA PHE A 19 5.48 -0.08 -26.30
C PHE A 19 5.21 1.09 -27.26
N ALA A 20 5.51 0.92 -28.56
CA ALA A 20 5.23 1.94 -29.57
C ALA A 20 3.73 2.19 -29.72
N LEU A 21 2.92 1.13 -29.73
CA LEU A 21 1.46 1.23 -29.78
C LEU A 21 0.91 1.95 -28.54
N GLU A 22 1.35 1.58 -27.34
CA GLU A 22 0.94 2.24 -26.09
C GLU A 22 1.31 3.73 -26.08
N ALA A 23 2.53 4.07 -26.51
CA ALA A 23 3.01 5.46 -26.60
C ALA A 23 2.21 6.29 -27.61
N VAL A 24 1.88 5.73 -28.78
CA VAL A 24 1.05 6.40 -29.79
C VAL A 24 -0.37 6.62 -29.27
N THR A 25 -0.93 5.64 -28.56
CA THR A 25 -2.28 5.73 -28.00
C THR A 25 -2.33 6.75 -26.85
N ALA A 26 -1.30 6.79 -25.99
CA ALA A 26 -1.07 7.82 -24.98
C ALA A 26 -0.99 9.22 -25.57
N TYR A 27 -0.20 9.39 -26.63
CA TYR A 27 -0.04 10.66 -27.30
C TYR A 27 -1.35 11.14 -27.97
N ARG A 28 -2.08 10.23 -28.63
CA ARG A 28 -3.38 10.55 -29.26
C ARG A 28 -4.42 10.97 -28.23
N LEU A 29 -4.52 10.28 -27.10
CA LEU A 29 -5.44 10.61 -26.00
C LEU A 29 -5.07 11.93 -25.32
N PHE A 30 -3.77 12.17 -25.10
CA PHE A 30 -3.28 13.44 -24.57
C PHE A 30 -3.60 14.60 -25.52
N ARG A 31 -3.33 14.44 -26.82
CA ARG A 31 -3.57 15.46 -27.84
C ARG A 31 -5.07 15.74 -28.01
N ALA A 32 -5.92 14.72 -27.92
CA ALA A 32 -7.38 14.89 -27.91
C ALA A 32 -7.87 15.72 -26.71
N GLY A 33 -7.38 15.42 -25.50
CA GLY A 33 -7.70 16.21 -24.30
C GLY A 33 -7.17 17.64 -24.35
N ARG A 34 -6.00 17.86 -24.97
CA ARG A 34 -5.45 19.21 -25.20
C ARG A 34 -6.28 20.02 -26.20
N ARG A 35 -6.80 19.39 -27.25
CA ARG A 35 -7.68 20.02 -28.25
C ARG A 35 -9.06 20.36 -27.68
N SER A 36 -9.54 19.59 -26.71
CA SER A 36 -10.78 19.88 -25.98
C SER A 36 -10.61 20.90 -24.84
N GLY A 37 -9.53 21.69 -24.84
CA GLY A 37 -9.29 22.75 -23.85
C GLY A 37 -8.75 22.29 -22.49
N ALA A 38 -8.46 21.00 -22.26
CA ALA A 38 -7.93 20.56 -20.97
C ALA A 38 -6.48 21.04 -20.75
N GLY A 39 -6.16 21.50 -19.54
CA GLY A 39 -4.78 21.79 -19.13
C GLY A 39 -3.87 20.56 -19.27
N ARG A 40 -2.57 20.77 -19.50
CA ARG A 40 -1.59 19.68 -19.73
C ARG A 40 -1.67 18.55 -18.69
N ARG A 41 -1.78 18.89 -17.40
CA ARG A 41 -1.91 17.91 -16.31
C ARG A 41 -3.24 17.14 -16.33
N ALA A 42 -4.33 17.78 -16.73
CA ALA A 42 -5.65 17.16 -16.81
C ALA A 42 -5.73 16.19 -18.02
N ALA A 43 -5.20 16.59 -19.17
CA ALA A 43 -5.13 15.74 -20.37
C ALA A 43 -4.23 14.51 -20.14
N ALA A 44 -3.08 14.68 -19.47
CA ALA A 44 -2.19 13.57 -19.12
C ALA A 44 -2.86 12.59 -18.14
N ARG A 45 -3.55 13.09 -17.10
CA ARG A 45 -4.32 12.24 -16.16
C ARG A 45 -5.48 11.51 -16.83
N ALA A 46 -6.12 12.10 -17.83
CA ALA A 46 -7.21 11.48 -18.57
C ALA A 46 -6.70 10.36 -19.50
N ALA A 47 -5.58 10.59 -20.20
CA ALA A 47 -4.93 9.57 -21.01
C ALA A 47 -4.42 8.40 -20.17
N ALA A 48 -3.72 8.69 -19.07
CA ALA A 48 -3.23 7.67 -18.13
C ALA A 48 -4.38 6.83 -17.53
N ARG A 49 -5.53 7.45 -17.24
CA ARG A 49 -6.73 6.75 -16.76
C ARG A 49 -7.31 5.75 -17.76
N ARG A 50 -7.13 5.99 -19.06
CA ARG A 50 -7.67 5.14 -20.13
C ARG A 50 -6.73 4.02 -20.56
N LEU A 51 -5.41 4.23 -20.41
CA LEU A 51 -4.40 3.30 -20.91
C LEU A 51 -3.81 2.42 -19.83
N VAL A 52 -3.66 2.95 -18.62
CA VAL A 52 -3.04 2.22 -17.53
C VAL A 52 -4.17 1.58 -16.71
N PRO A 53 -4.23 0.24 -16.63
CA PRO A 53 -5.21 -0.45 -15.79
C PRO A 53 -5.18 0.10 -14.36
N GLU A 54 -6.33 0.12 -13.69
CA GLU A 54 -6.43 0.66 -12.33
C GLU A 54 -5.43 0.00 -11.38
N GLN A 55 -5.18 -1.30 -11.57
CA GLN A 55 -4.22 -2.09 -10.81
C GLN A 55 -2.80 -1.55 -10.92
N VAL A 56 -2.34 -1.23 -12.14
CA VAL A 56 -0.99 -0.70 -12.38
C VAL A 56 -0.86 0.71 -11.80
N ARG A 57 -1.90 1.54 -11.92
CA ARG A 57 -1.91 2.88 -11.31
C ARG A 57 -1.82 2.81 -9.79
N ARG A 58 -2.54 1.88 -9.17
CA ARG A 58 -2.51 1.68 -7.72
C ARG A 58 -1.17 1.13 -7.26
N PHE A 59 -0.56 0.22 -8.03
CA PHE A 59 0.80 -0.24 -7.77
C PHE A 59 1.81 0.91 -7.77
N MET A 60 1.77 1.77 -8.80
CA MET A 60 2.60 2.98 -8.84
C MET A 60 2.30 3.93 -7.68
N GLU A 61 1.04 4.08 -7.29
CA GLU A 61 0.65 4.91 -6.14
C GLU A 61 1.21 4.35 -4.82
N PHE A 62 1.21 3.03 -4.66
CA PHE A 62 1.81 2.36 -3.52
C PHE A 62 3.31 2.57 -3.46
N ASP A 63 3.99 2.47 -4.61
CA ASP A 63 5.42 2.71 -4.71
C ASP A 63 5.77 4.16 -4.35
N VAL A 64 5.12 5.15 -4.96
CA VAL A 64 5.33 6.57 -4.67
C VAL A 64 5.06 6.89 -3.19
N LYS A 65 3.94 6.40 -2.65
CA LYS A 65 3.60 6.60 -1.23
C LYS A 65 4.59 5.87 -0.32
N GLY A 66 5.09 4.69 -0.71
CA GLY A 66 6.11 3.94 -0.01
C GLY A 66 7.41 4.73 0.07
N MET A 67 7.92 5.22 -1.06
CA MET A 67 9.15 6.03 -1.10
C MET A 67 9.01 7.33 -0.30
N ALA A 68 7.87 8.01 -0.40
CA ALA A 68 7.58 9.17 0.46
C ALA A 68 7.57 8.80 1.94
N SER A 69 7.07 7.61 2.28
CA SER A 69 7.04 7.11 3.66
C SER A 69 8.44 6.76 4.16
N LEU A 70 9.34 6.28 3.29
CA LEU A 70 10.75 6.08 3.61
C LEU A 70 11.43 7.40 3.98
N VAL A 71 11.19 8.46 3.19
CA VAL A 71 11.69 9.81 3.50
C VAL A 71 11.13 10.32 4.83
N LEU A 72 9.82 10.14 5.08
CA LEU A 72 9.21 10.51 6.36
C LEU A 72 9.82 9.73 7.53
N TRP A 73 10.09 8.44 7.36
CA TRP A 73 10.66 7.59 8.38
C TRP A 73 12.08 8.03 8.76
N VAL A 74 12.93 8.29 7.76
CA VAL A 74 14.28 8.85 7.96
C VAL A 74 14.21 10.22 8.63
N ALA A 75 13.27 11.07 8.23
CA ALA A 75 13.02 12.37 8.85
C ALA A 75 12.32 12.30 10.22
N ARG A 76 12.00 11.10 10.73
CA ARG A 76 11.24 10.85 11.96
C ARG A 76 9.89 11.59 12.01
N ARG A 77 9.23 11.71 10.86
CA ARG A 77 7.91 12.34 10.69
C ARG A 77 6.83 11.28 10.41
N ARG A 78 5.58 11.65 10.66
CA ARG A 78 4.40 10.81 10.39
C ARG A 78 3.49 11.47 9.37
N ASP A 79 2.79 10.67 8.58
CA ASP A 79 1.82 11.12 7.60
C ASP A 79 0.41 11.13 8.20
N GLY A 80 -0.29 12.26 8.05
CA GLY A 80 -1.73 12.34 8.27
C GLY A 80 -2.16 12.20 9.73
N VAL A 81 -1.35 12.67 10.67
CA VAL A 81 -1.69 12.82 12.10
C VAL A 81 -1.90 14.32 12.41
N PRO A 82 -3.15 14.82 12.41
CA PRO A 82 -3.43 16.23 12.74
C PRO A 82 -3.09 16.58 14.20
N PRO A 83 -2.87 17.87 14.51
CA PRO A 83 -2.78 18.33 15.90
C PRO A 83 -4.00 17.91 16.71
N GLY A 84 -3.79 17.40 17.93
CA GLY A 84 -4.86 16.91 18.80
C GLY A 84 -5.40 15.53 18.46
N ALA A 85 -4.97 14.91 17.36
CA ALA A 85 -5.33 13.53 17.05
C ALA A 85 -4.42 12.52 17.77
N THR A 86 -4.98 11.36 18.11
CA THR A 86 -4.23 10.25 18.72
C THR A 86 -3.77 9.30 17.62
N ALA A 87 -2.45 9.12 17.48
CA ALA A 87 -1.86 8.11 16.61
C ALA A 87 -1.85 6.75 17.32
N LEU A 88 -2.33 5.72 16.64
CA LEU A 88 -2.41 4.35 17.14
C LEU A 88 -1.49 3.48 16.28
N PRO A 89 -0.29 3.10 16.76
CA PRO A 89 0.60 2.23 16.02
C PRO A 89 -0.01 0.83 15.90
N TYR A 90 0.39 0.12 14.84
CA TYR A 90 -0.02 -1.26 14.59
C TYR A 90 1.13 -2.13 14.04
N SER A 91 2.27 -1.51 13.71
CA SER A 91 3.34 -2.18 12.96
C SER A 91 4.24 -3.03 13.84
N GLY A 92 4.10 -2.97 15.17
CA GLY A 92 4.98 -3.67 16.12
C GLY A 92 5.07 -5.16 15.81
N GLU A 93 3.91 -5.82 15.69
CA GLU A 93 3.83 -7.28 15.45
C GLU A 93 4.46 -7.75 14.12
N GLN A 94 4.45 -6.93 13.08
CA GLN A 94 5.03 -7.30 11.78
C GLN A 94 6.47 -6.81 11.59
N SER A 95 6.99 -5.98 12.51
CA SER A 95 8.30 -5.35 12.33
C SER A 95 9.44 -6.37 12.34
N SER A 96 9.35 -7.40 13.19
CA SER A 96 10.34 -8.49 13.24
C SER A 96 10.36 -9.30 11.95
N THR A 97 9.19 -9.66 11.42
CA THR A 97 9.06 -10.39 10.15
C THR A 97 9.65 -9.58 8.99
N ILE A 98 9.35 -8.28 8.92
CA ILE A 98 9.92 -7.39 7.89
C ILE A 98 11.44 -7.31 8.03
N LEU A 99 11.97 -7.19 9.25
CA LEU A 99 13.40 -7.13 9.48
C LEU A 99 14.11 -8.42 9.04
N VAL A 100 13.56 -9.58 9.40
CA VAL A 100 14.11 -10.89 8.99
C VAL A 100 14.06 -11.05 7.48
N LEU A 101 12.95 -10.66 6.84
CA LEU A 101 12.82 -10.69 5.38
C LEU A 101 13.89 -9.81 4.71
N LEU A 102 14.06 -8.57 5.16
CA LEU A 102 15.08 -7.66 4.62
C LEU A 102 16.49 -8.17 4.81
N PHE A 103 16.79 -8.75 5.98
CA PHE A 103 18.07 -9.40 6.22
C PHE A 103 18.31 -10.57 5.27
N MET A 104 17.29 -11.43 5.09
CA MET A 104 17.38 -12.55 4.15
C MET A 104 17.59 -12.08 2.72
N MET A 105 16.88 -11.04 2.27
CA MET A 105 17.07 -10.44 0.94
C MET A 105 18.49 -9.91 0.76
N ALA A 106 19.10 -9.30 1.78
CA ALA A 106 20.48 -8.84 1.71
C ALA A 106 21.48 -10.01 1.60
N VAL A 107 21.28 -11.09 2.36
CA VAL A 107 22.10 -12.31 2.26
C VAL A 107 21.93 -12.97 0.89
N GLU A 108 20.69 -13.08 0.41
CA GLU A 108 20.36 -13.59 -0.93
C GLU A 108 21.06 -12.79 -2.02
N THR A 109 21.01 -11.46 -1.96
CA THR A 109 21.68 -10.56 -2.91
C THR A 109 23.18 -10.89 -3.02
N VAL A 110 23.85 -11.07 -1.88
CA VAL A 110 25.29 -11.42 -1.85
C VAL A 110 25.53 -12.82 -2.41
N ALA A 111 24.71 -13.80 -2.01
CA ALA A 111 24.83 -15.18 -2.47
C ALA A 111 24.61 -15.30 -3.98
N VAL A 112 23.59 -14.63 -4.53
CA VAL A 112 23.29 -14.60 -5.97
C VAL A 112 24.45 -13.96 -6.74
N GLU A 113 24.99 -12.82 -6.29
CA GLU A 113 26.14 -12.20 -6.96
C GLU A 113 27.38 -13.11 -6.96
N LEU A 114 27.67 -13.81 -5.86
CA LEU A 114 28.77 -14.77 -5.79
C LEU A 114 28.55 -15.98 -6.70
N LEU A 115 27.32 -16.49 -6.77
CA LEU A 115 26.95 -17.59 -7.65
C LEU A 115 27.10 -17.20 -9.13
N LEU A 116 26.59 -16.02 -9.51
CA LEU A 116 26.69 -15.54 -10.88
C LEU A 116 28.15 -15.30 -11.29
N LYS A 117 29.00 -14.83 -10.37
CA LYS A 117 30.46 -14.78 -10.56
C LYS A 117 31.05 -16.16 -10.83
N ALA A 118 30.73 -17.14 -9.99
CA ALA A 118 31.26 -18.51 -10.10
C ALA A 118 30.83 -19.20 -11.40
N LEU A 119 29.63 -18.89 -11.91
CA LEU A 119 29.09 -19.41 -13.16
C LEU A 119 29.61 -18.68 -14.42
N GLY A 120 30.46 -17.65 -14.26
CA GLY A 120 31.01 -16.90 -15.39
C GLY A 120 29.96 -16.06 -16.14
N VAL A 121 28.90 -15.63 -15.45
CA VAL A 121 27.84 -14.81 -16.06
C VAL A 121 28.41 -13.44 -16.46
N PRO A 122 28.06 -12.91 -17.65
CA PRO A 122 28.53 -11.60 -18.09
C PRO A 122 28.22 -10.47 -17.09
N ASP A 123 29.16 -9.53 -16.94
CA ASP A 123 29.07 -8.45 -15.94
C ASP A 123 27.82 -7.59 -16.10
N GLY A 124 27.39 -7.32 -17.34
CA GLY A 124 26.18 -6.53 -17.60
C GLY A 124 24.91 -7.17 -17.01
N LEU A 125 24.78 -8.50 -17.11
CA LEU A 125 23.62 -9.21 -16.55
C LEU A 125 23.71 -9.27 -15.02
N ARG A 126 24.91 -9.43 -14.46
CA ARG A 126 25.13 -9.42 -13.01
C ARG A 126 24.80 -8.08 -12.37
N VAL A 127 25.27 -6.99 -12.97
CA VAL A 127 24.92 -5.63 -12.52
C VAL A 127 23.41 -5.41 -12.58
N LEU A 128 22.74 -5.88 -13.63
CA LEU A 128 21.29 -5.79 -13.73
C LEU A 128 20.59 -6.53 -12.58
N VAL A 129 20.98 -7.78 -12.29
CA VAL A 129 20.43 -8.55 -11.17
C VAL A 129 20.68 -7.86 -9.83
N LEU A 130 21.91 -7.40 -9.59
CA LEU A 130 22.27 -6.68 -8.38
C LEU A 130 21.41 -5.41 -8.19
N VAL A 131 21.18 -4.64 -9.26
CA VAL A 131 20.32 -3.45 -9.20
C VAL A 131 18.88 -3.82 -8.87
N VAL A 132 18.37 -4.91 -9.44
CA VAL A 132 17.01 -5.41 -9.14
C VAL A 132 16.90 -5.85 -7.68
N ASP A 133 17.88 -6.59 -7.17
CA ASP A 133 17.90 -7.08 -5.78
C ASP A 133 17.97 -5.92 -4.78
N VAL A 134 18.89 -4.97 -5.01
CA VAL A 134 19.03 -3.77 -4.18
C VAL A 134 17.74 -2.94 -4.22
N TYR A 135 17.13 -2.78 -5.40
CA TYR A 135 15.84 -2.10 -5.52
C TYR A 135 14.74 -2.83 -4.74
N GLY A 136 14.72 -4.16 -4.77
CA GLY A 136 13.80 -4.98 -3.98
C GLY A 136 13.93 -4.71 -2.48
N ILE A 137 15.16 -4.61 -1.96
CA ILE A 137 15.43 -4.24 -0.56
C ILE A 137 14.89 -2.85 -0.25
N VAL A 138 15.11 -1.86 -1.14
CA VAL A 138 14.59 -0.50 -0.98
C VAL A 138 13.07 -0.48 -0.95
N VAL A 139 12.41 -1.26 -1.81
CA VAL A 139 10.95 -1.42 -1.79
C VAL A 139 10.47 -2.06 -0.48
N GLY A 140 11.15 -3.10 0.00
CA GLY A 140 10.84 -3.71 1.30
C GLY A 140 10.96 -2.72 2.48
N LEU A 141 12.01 -1.90 2.47
CA LEU A 141 12.19 -0.81 3.44
C LEU A 141 11.07 0.23 3.33
N ALA A 142 10.69 0.61 2.10
CA ALA A 142 9.60 1.54 1.86
C ALA A 142 8.25 1.02 2.38
N VAL A 143 7.99 -0.29 2.27
CA VAL A 143 6.81 -0.95 2.85
C VAL A 143 6.83 -0.88 4.38
N GLY A 144 7.93 -1.27 5.01
CA GLY A 144 8.08 -1.17 6.47
C GLY A 144 7.92 0.27 6.97
N ALA A 145 8.56 1.22 6.31
CA ALA A 145 8.46 2.64 6.60
C ALA A 145 7.03 3.17 6.43
N ALA A 146 6.30 2.73 5.39
CA ALA A 146 4.89 3.08 5.21
C ALA A 146 4.04 2.60 6.38
N CYS A 147 4.27 1.39 6.90
CA CYS A 147 3.53 0.90 8.06
C CYS A 147 3.83 1.67 9.35
N VAL A 148 5.08 2.08 9.56
CA VAL A 148 5.50 2.84 10.75
C VAL A 148 5.02 4.30 10.70
N THR A 149 5.08 4.94 9.54
CA THR A 149 4.81 6.39 9.40
C THR A 149 3.34 6.72 9.17
N ARG A 150 2.51 5.73 8.82
CA ARG A 150 1.06 5.88 8.58
C ARG A 150 0.25 5.08 9.61
N PRO A 151 0.30 5.45 10.91
CA PRO A 151 -0.48 4.77 11.94
C PRO A 151 -1.98 4.94 11.68
N HIS A 152 -2.81 4.18 12.40
CA HIS A 152 -4.22 4.56 12.51
C HIS A 152 -4.32 5.88 13.29
N VAL A 153 -5.38 6.63 13.05
CA VAL A 153 -5.55 7.96 13.66
C VAL A 153 -6.96 8.10 14.17
N VAL A 154 -7.09 8.55 15.42
CA VAL A 154 -8.37 8.95 16.01
C VAL A 154 -8.34 10.45 16.23
N SER A 155 -9.24 11.16 15.56
CA SER A 155 -9.45 12.60 15.72
C SER A 155 -10.80 12.89 16.39
N SER A 156 -11.17 14.16 16.52
CA SER A 156 -12.52 14.56 16.96
C SER A 156 -13.61 14.23 15.95
N GLU A 157 -13.28 14.12 14.66
CA GLU A 157 -14.27 13.98 13.58
C GLU A 157 -14.33 12.57 13.00
N GLU A 158 -13.18 11.89 12.93
CA GLU A 158 -13.07 10.60 12.27
C GLU A 158 -12.08 9.64 12.95
N LEU A 159 -12.37 8.35 12.79
CA LEU A 159 -11.43 7.23 12.93
C LEU A 159 -10.88 6.89 11.54
N ARG A 160 -9.56 6.91 11.41
CA ARG A 160 -8.85 6.55 10.19
C ARG A 160 -8.10 5.24 10.38
N VAL A 161 -8.54 4.19 9.70
CA VAL A 161 -7.92 2.86 9.70
C VAL A 161 -7.06 2.72 8.45
N ARG A 162 -5.80 2.29 8.61
CA ARG A 162 -4.78 2.35 7.54
C ARG A 162 -3.91 1.11 7.54
N TYR A 163 -3.47 0.66 6.37
CA TYR A 163 -2.39 -0.32 6.26
C TYR A 163 -1.35 0.19 5.26
N GLY A 164 -0.32 0.86 5.79
CA GLY A 164 0.79 1.41 5.06
C GLY A 164 0.33 2.34 3.94
N ALA A 165 0.94 2.18 2.76
CA ALA A 165 0.49 2.86 1.55
C ALA A 165 -0.72 2.17 0.88
N PHE A 166 -1.05 0.95 1.29
CA PHE A 166 -1.94 0.02 0.59
C PHE A 166 -3.42 0.24 0.89
N PHE A 167 -3.74 0.71 2.10
CA PHE A 167 -5.13 0.87 2.54
C PHE A 167 -5.32 2.09 3.42
N ASP A 168 -6.44 2.78 3.23
CA ASP A 168 -6.81 3.98 3.97
C ASP A 168 -8.34 4.13 3.96
N LEU A 169 -8.98 3.95 5.12
CA LEU A 169 -10.40 4.12 5.34
C LEU A 169 -10.64 5.20 6.38
N ARG A 170 -11.52 6.14 6.07
CA ARG A 170 -11.98 7.20 6.99
C ARG A 170 -13.43 6.92 7.40
N ILE A 171 -13.65 6.86 8.70
CA ILE A 171 -14.94 6.56 9.31
C ILE A 171 -15.33 7.78 10.15
N PRO A 172 -16.37 8.54 9.76
CA PRO A 172 -16.90 9.61 10.59
C PRO A 172 -17.33 9.07 11.95
N ARG A 173 -16.99 9.77 13.04
CA ARG A 173 -17.30 9.31 14.40
C ARG A 173 -18.79 9.12 14.66
N ARG A 174 -19.63 9.97 14.06
CA ARG A 174 -21.10 9.86 14.16
C ARG A 174 -21.66 8.52 13.69
N LEU A 175 -20.91 7.80 12.84
CA LEU A 175 -21.33 6.48 12.36
C LEU A 175 -20.90 5.36 13.30
N ILE A 176 -20.07 5.61 14.32
CA ILE A 176 -19.59 4.57 15.22
C ILE A 176 -20.66 4.30 16.29
N SER A 177 -21.28 3.13 16.23
CA SER A 177 -22.33 2.72 17.18
C SER A 177 -21.74 2.08 18.43
N SER A 178 -20.70 1.26 18.29
CA SER A 178 -20.00 0.68 19.44
C SER A 178 -18.55 0.34 19.12
N VAL A 179 -17.73 0.28 20.17
CA VAL A 179 -16.32 -0.15 20.08
C VAL A 179 -16.04 -1.13 21.19
N ARG A 180 -15.44 -2.27 20.86
CA ARG A 180 -15.03 -3.28 21.83
C ARG A 180 -13.67 -3.87 21.48
N LEU A 181 -12.99 -4.38 22.50
CA LEU A 181 -11.77 -5.16 22.32
C LEU A 181 -12.15 -6.62 22.12
N SER A 182 -11.63 -7.23 21.06
CA SER A 182 -11.85 -8.65 20.77
C SER A 182 -10.69 -9.14 19.93
N ARG A 183 -9.88 -10.04 20.50
CA ARG A 183 -8.73 -10.63 19.79
C ARG A 183 -9.17 -11.76 18.88
N SER A 184 -8.53 -11.86 17.73
CA SER A 184 -8.67 -12.95 16.78
C SER A 184 -7.34 -13.15 16.07
N TYR A 185 -7.02 -14.41 15.74
CA TYR A 185 -5.74 -14.83 15.17
C TYR A 185 -5.89 -15.56 13.82
N ASN A 186 -7.10 -15.59 13.26
CA ASN A 186 -7.46 -16.38 12.08
C ASN A 186 -7.91 -15.50 10.90
N GLU A 187 -7.36 -14.30 10.77
CA GLU A 187 -7.71 -13.43 9.64
C GLU A 187 -7.06 -13.96 8.35
N PRO A 188 -7.84 -14.16 7.27
CA PRO A 188 -7.35 -14.83 6.05
C PRO A 188 -6.45 -13.94 5.18
N GLY A 189 -6.30 -12.67 5.54
CA GLY A 189 -5.44 -11.73 4.81
C GLY A 189 -5.34 -10.38 5.49
N VAL A 190 -4.48 -9.52 4.94
CA VAL A 190 -4.18 -8.19 5.50
C VAL A 190 -5.38 -7.25 5.44
N VAL A 191 -6.07 -7.19 4.29
CA VAL A 191 -7.29 -6.40 4.11
C VAL A 191 -8.36 -7.26 3.47
N THR A 192 -9.35 -7.66 4.26
CA THR A 192 -10.42 -8.57 3.87
C THR A 192 -11.76 -7.88 4.05
N VAL A 193 -12.71 -8.14 3.16
CA VAL A 193 -14.11 -7.70 3.37
C VAL A 193 -15.01 -8.88 3.06
N GLU A 194 -15.72 -9.38 4.05
CA GLU A 194 -16.60 -10.54 3.94
C GLU A 194 -17.86 -10.29 4.76
N ASN A 195 -19.04 -10.51 4.15
CA ASN A 195 -20.33 -10.37 4.84
C ASN A 195 -20.49 -9.02 5.59
N GLY A 196 -20.06 -7.91 4.99
CA GLY A 196 -20.13 -6.58 5.61
C GLY A 196 -19.10 -6.34 6.73
N ARG A 197 -18.13 -7.23 6.92
CA ARG A 197 -17.06 -7.12 7.92
C ARG A 197 -15.74 -6.86 7.23
N LEU A 198 -15.16 -5.68 7.50
CA LEU A 198 -13.80 -5.34 7.10
C LEU A 198 -12.83 -5.85 8.17
N GLY A 199 -11.83 -6.65 7.77
CA GLY A 199 -10.66 -7.00 8.56
C GLY A 199 -9.43 -6.27 8.05
N VAL A 200 -8.73 -5.56 8.93
CA VAL A 200 -7.39 -4.98 8.68
C VAL A 200 -6.42 -5.65 9.65
N ALA A 201 -5.87 -6.77 9.22
CA ALA A 201 -5.08 -7.65 10.05
C ALA A 201 -3.59 -7.37 9.97
N VAL A 202 -2.89 -7.59 11.07
CA VAL A 202 -1.42 -7.59 11.15
C VAL A 202 -1.02 -8.93 11.73
N SER A 203 -0.11 -9.64 11.06
CA SER A 203 0.31 -10.99 11.47
C SER A 203 -0.89 -11.93 11.73
N SER A 204 -1.91 -11.87 10.85
CA SER A 204 -3.19 -12.59 10.93
C SER A 204 -4.07 -12.25 12.14
N GLN A 205 -3.80 -11.12 12.79
CA GLN A 205 -4.50 -10.72 14.01
C GLN A 205 -5.37 -9.47 13.83
N THR A 206 -6.47 -9.43 14.57
CA THR A 206 -7.22 -8.19 14.90
C THR A 206 -7.50 -8.16 16.39
N ASN A 207 -7.61 -6.96 16.99
CA ASN A 207 -7.84 -6.83 18.43
C ASN A 207 -8.84 -5.74 18.83
N VAL A 208 -9.31 -4.93 17.87
CA VAL A 208 -10.37 -3.95 18.05
C VAL A 208 -11.49 -4.23 17.05
N ILE A 209 -12.75 -4.13 17.52
CA ILE A 209 -13.94 -4.17 16.68
C ILE A 209 -14.72 -2.87 16.87
N VAL A 210 -15.07 -2.26 15.74
CA VAL A 210 -15.91 -1.07 15.64
C VAL A 210 -17.17 -1.47 14.87
N GLU A 211 -18.32 -1.34 15.49
CA GLU A 211 -19.61 -1.47 14.80
C GLU A 211 -20.08 -0.09 14.35
N LEU A 212 -20.69 -0.04 13.17
CA LEU A 212 -21.17 1.17 12.54
C LEU A 212 -22.70 1.18 12.48
N ALA A 213 -23.30 2.35 12.66
CA ALA A 213 -24.74 2.57 12.53
C ALA A 213 -25.21 2.49 11.06
N GLU A 214 -24.33 2.88 10.13
CA GLU A 214 -24.59 2.85 8.69
C GLU A 214 -23.40 2.21 7.97
N PRO A 215 -23.62 1.53 6.82
CA PRO A 215 -22.53 0.98 6.02
C PRO A 215 -21.60 2.08 5.49
N VAL A 216 -20.29 1.82 5.50
CA VAL A 216 -19.29 2.69 4.86
C VAL A 216 -18.70 2.03 3.63
N THR A 217 -18.46 2.82 2.58
CA THR A 217 -17.77 2.33 1.37
C THR A 217 -16.29 2.11 1.64
N VAL A 218 -15.86 0.86 1.48
CA VAL A 218 -14.47 0.43 1.57
C VAL A 218 -13.91 0.26 0.17
N VAL A 219 -12.75 0.88 -0.08
CA VAL A 219 -11.99 0.67 -1.31
C VAL A 219 -10.83 -0.26 -0.99
N ARG A 220 -10.89 -1.50 -1.48
CA ARG A 220 -9.80 -2.48 -1.30
C ARG A 220 -8.52 -1.99 -1.97
N PRO A 221 -7.34 -2.53 -1.60
CA PRO A 221 -6.06 -2.11 -2.20
C PRO A 221 -6.07 -2.14 -3.73
N LEU A 222 -6.70 -3.12 -4.37
CA LEU A 222 -6.78 -3.21 -5.85
C LEU A 222 -8.01 -2.54 -6.47
N GLY A 223 -8.74 -1.74 -5.69
CA GLY A 223 -9.80 -0.85 -6.17
C GLY A 223 -11.22 -1.38 -6.18
N ARG A 224 -11.40 -2.69 -5.95
CA ARG A 224 -12.73 -3.25 -5.68
C ARG A 224 -13.38 -2.51 -4.51
N ARG A 225 -14.64 -2.11 -4.70
CA ARG A 225 -15.46 -1.47 -3.67
C ARG A 225 -16.29 -2.53 -2.96
N ALA A 226 -16.50 -2.33 -1.68
CA ALA A 226 -17.40 -3.10 -0.85
C ALA A 226 -18.01 -2.17 0.21
N GLU A 227 -19.04 -2.63 0.89
CA GLU A 227 -19.58 -1.94 2.05
C GLU A 227 -19.26 -2.74 3.32
N ALA A 228 -19.03 -2.04 4.43
CA ALA A 228 -18.81 -2.65 5.72
C ALA A 228 -19.58 -1.90 6.80
N THR A 229 -20.22 -2.66 7.69
CA THR A 229 -20.87 -2.18 8.92
C THR A 229 -20.06 -2.56 10.15
N THR A 230 -19.18 -3.56 10.04
CA THR A 230 -18.23 -3.92 11.10
C THR A 230 -16.81 -3.69 10.58
N VAL A 231 -15.98 -2.99 11.36
CA VAL A 231 -14.55 -2.81 11.07
C VAL A 231 -13.72 -3.42 12.19
N ARG A 232 -12.85 -4.34 11.83
CA ARG A 232 -11.93 -5.03 12.73
C ARG A 232 -10.51 -4.66 12.33
N PHE A 233 -9.69 -4.27 13.29
CA PHE A 233 -8.30 -3.94 12.99
C PHE A 233 -7.38 -4.29 14.15
N PHE A 234 -6.09 -4.37 13.85
CA PHE A 234 -5.04 -4.55 14.83
C PHE A 234 -4.42 -3.21 15.22
N THR A 235 -4.09 -3.05 16.50
CA THR A 235 -3.24 -1.97 17.01
C THR A 235 -2.35 -2.48 18.12
N ASP A 236 -1.14 -1.94 18.25
CA ASP A 236 -0.23 -2.26 19.35
C ASP A 236 -0.79 -1.76 20.70
N THR A 237 -1.72 -0.80 20.69
CA THR A 237 -2.26 -0.15 21.90
C THR A 237 -3.79 -0.23 22.01
N PRO A 238 -4.40 -1.44 22.13
CA PRO A 238 -5.85 -1.62 22.11
C PRO A 238 -6.59 -0.85 23.21
N GLY A 239 -6.04 -0.79 24.43
CA GLY A 239 -6.63 -0.02 25.53
C GLY A 239 -6.66 1.49 25.26
N ALA A 240 -5.57 2.04 24.70
CA ALA A 240 -5.51 3.46 24.33
C ALA A 240 -6.48 3.79 23.20
N THR A 241 -6.64 2.87 22.23
CA THR A 241 -7.63 2.97 21.15
C THR A 241 -9.05 3.04 21.69
N LEU A 242 -9.42 2.12 22.58
CA LEU A 242 -10.74 2.12 23.22
C LEU A 242 -10.98 3.44 23.97
N ALA A 243 -10.02 3.88 24.78
CA ALA A 243 -10.12 5.12 25.53
C ALA A 243 -10.23 6.37 24.64
N ALA A 244 -9.54 6.41 23.50
CA ALA A 244 -9.63 7.52 22.54
C ALA A 244 -10.98 7.55 21.80
N LEU A 245 -11.56 6.38 21.52
CA LEU A 245 -12.86 6.27 20.89
C LEU A 245 -14.02 6.54 21.87
N GLN A 246 -13.87 6.21 23.15
CA GLN A 246 -14.89 6.46 24.18
C GLN A 246 -14.89 7.88 24.74
N ARG A 247 -13.72 8.54 24.88
CA ARG A 247 -13.58 9.87 25.53
C ARG A 247 -14.43 10.99 24.92
N GLN A 248 -14.86 10.85 23.67
CA GLN A 248 -15.66 11.89 22.98
C GLN A 248 -17.13 11.54 22.78
N GLY A 249 -17.55 10.28 23.00
CA GLY A 249 -18.99 9.95 23.06
C GLY A 249 -19.67 10.71 24.20
N ARG A 250 -18.99 10.77 25.36
CA ARG A 250 -19.46 11.50 26.55
C ARG A 250 -19.52 13.02 26.42
N ARG A 251 -18.97 13.62 25.36
CA ARG A 251 -19.05 15.07 25.10
C ARG A 251 -20.23 15.48 24.22
N HIS A 252 -20.94 14.52 23.61
CA HIS A 252 -22.16 14.80 22.86
C HIS A 252 -23.43 14.59 23.70
N ASP A 253 -23.31 13.87 24.81
CA ASP A 253 -24.40 13.57 25.76
C ASP A 253 -24.42 14.52 27.00
N ALA A 254 -23.61 15.58 27.00
CA ALA A 254 -23.50 16.57 28.08
C ALA A 254 -23.65 17.98 27.51
#